data_AF-Q7X1B9-F1
#
_entry.id   AF-Q7X1B9-F1
#
_cell.length_a   1.000
_cell.length_b   1.000
_cell.length_c   1.000
_cell.angle_alpha   90.00
_cell.angle_beta   90.00
_cell.angle_gamma   90.00
#
_symmetry.space_group_name_H-M   'P 1'
#
loop_
_entity.id
_entity.type
_entity.pdbx_description
1 polymer ?
#
loop_
_entity_poly.entity_id
_entity_poly.type
_entity_poly.pdbx_seq_one_letter_code
_entity_poly.pdbx_strand_id
1 'polypeptide(L)'
;VGNAYRHLRAPNRNNPVRHPKRVIAIRNRILESLGETGHLKGRLLQRDLKSPLGISARIPKPPGPYFTSWAIKTIGPLPAGASVTLTMDPVLSEKVDQIVAGDLQQIDRIIQKHHPQKPPLEAAAIVMNPQSGAILALSGGDSFRLAPFNRAIMAKRQPASLFKIVPYIVALNPRGGGPPHANIETVLSNDPIAVT
;
A
#
# COMPACT_ATOMS: atom_id res chain seq x y z
N VAL A 1 -3.29 -34.09 32.78
CA VAL A 1 -2.91 -33.37 31.53
C VAL A 1 -3.95 -32.35 31.06
N GLY A 2 -5.20 -32.35 31.56
CA GLY A 2 -6.24 -31.41 31.11
C GLY A 2 -6.42 -30.17 31.98
N ASN A 3 -5.77 -29.05 31.66
CA ASN A 3 -6.25 -27.68 31.94
C ASN A 3 -5.27 -26.57 31.49
N ALA A 4 -4.02 -26.89 31.15
CA ALA A 4 -2.97 -25.89 30.93
C ALA A 4 -3.12 -25.04 29.64
N TYR A 5 -3.89 -25.46 28.63
CA TYR A 5 -3.97 -24.78 27.33
C TYR A 5 -5.29 -24.03 27.07
N ARG A 6 -5.86 -23.41 28.11
CA ARG A 6 -7.19 -22.78 28.06
C ARG A 6 -7.18 -21.33 27.51
N HIS A 7 -6.21 -20.96 26.68
CA HIS A 7 -6.04 -19.59 26.16
C HIS A 7 -6.98 -19.20 25.02
N LEU A 8 -7.58 -20.17 24.35
CA LEU A 8 -8.48 -19.92 23.22
C LEU A 8 -9.89 -19.47 23.63
N ARG A 9 -10.20 -19.35 24.93
CA ARG A 9 -11.58 -19.07 25.39
C ARG A 9 -12.09 -17.66 25.09
N ALA A 10 -11.22 -16.69 24.77
CA ALA A 10 -11.66 -15.32 24.46
C ALA A 10 -10.61 -14.55 23.65
N PRO A 11 -10.59 -14.67 22.31
CA PRO A 11 -9.60 -14.05 21.43
C PRO A 11 -9.45 -12.53 21.62
N ASN A 12 -10.56 -11.81 21.84
CA ASN A 12 -10.52 -10.38 22.08
C ASN A 12 -10.06 -10.02 23.50
N ARG A 13 -10.48 -10.78 24.53
CA ARG A 13 -10.21 -10.47 25.94
C ARG A 13 -8.78 -10.80 26.36
N ASN A 14 -8.16 -11.76 25.68
CA ASN A 14 -6.80 -12.23 25.90
C ASN A 14 -5.85 -11.79 24.78
N ASN A 15 -6.18 -10.72 24.05
CA ASN A 15 -5.31 -10.17 23.03
C ASN A 15 -4.04 -9.58 23.69
N PRO A 16 -2.84 -10.09 23.39
CA PRO A 16 -1.60 -9.65 24.02
C PRO A 16 -1.19 -8.21 23.67
N VAL A 17 -1.61 -7.73 22.49
CA VAL A 17 -1.32 -6.36 22.02
C VAL A 17 -2.21 -5.36 22.77
N ARG A 18 -3.48 -5.71 23.02
CA ARG A 18 -4.44 -4.83 23.71
C ARG A 18 -4.41 -4.94 25.23
N HIS A 19 -4.09 -6.11 25.79
CA HIS A 19 -4.17 -6.39 27.23
C HIS A 19 -2.90 -7.10 27.77
N PRO A 20 -1.71 -6.51 27.64
CA PRO A 20 -0.44 -7.17 27.93
C PRO A 20 -0.31 -7.63 29.39
N LYS A 21 -0.72 -6.80 30.36
CA LYS A 21 -0.66 -7.14 31.80
C LYS A 21 -1.46 -8.41 32.14
N ARG A 22 -2.67 -8.53 31.55
CA ARG A 22 -3.54 -9.69 31.77
C ARG A 22 -2.93 -10.95 31.16
N VAL A 23 -2.40 -10.84 29.94
CA VAL A 23 -1.76 -11.97 29.26
C VAL A 23 -0.50 -12.42 29.98
N ILE A 24 0.29 -11.51 30.54
CA ILE A 24 1.44 -11.83 31.40
C ILE A 24 1.01 -12.60 32.65
N ALA A 25 -0.02 -12.12 33.37
CA ALA A 25 -0.51 -12.82 34.57
C ALA A 25 -1.00 -14.24 34.26
N ILE A 26 -1.70 -14.38 33.13
CA ILE A 26 -2.19 -15.66 32.63
C ILE A 26 -1.04 -16.59 32.23
N ARG A 27 -0.03 -16.09 31.50
CA ARG A 27 1.17 -16.84 31.13
C ARG A 27 1.92 -17.31 32.37
N ASN A 28 2.16 -16.41 33.32
CA ASN A 28 2.93 -16.71 34.53
C ASN A 28 2.25 -17.81 35.36
N ARG A 29 0.91 -17.75 35.49
CA ARG A 29 0.14 -18.82 36.15
C ARG A 29 0.32 -20.19 35.51
N ILE A 30 0.50 -20.25 34.18
CA ILE A 30 0.74 -21.51 33.48
C ILE A 30 2.19 -21.97 33.62
N LEU A 31 3.14 -21.04 33.55
CA LEU A 31 4.55 -21.36 33.79
C LEU A 31 4.73 -21.93 35.20
N GLU A 32 4.08 -21.35 36.21
CA GLU A 32 4.05 -21.85 37.59
C GLU A 32 3.44 -23.26 37.66
N SER A 33 2.28 -23.48 37.04
CA SER A 33 1.62 -24.80 36.99
C SER A 33 2.47 -25.87 36.26
N LEU A 34 3.21 -25.48 35.22
CA LEU A 34 4.17 -26.35 34.53
C LEU A 34 5.40 -26.65 35.41
N GLY A 35 5.76 -25.73 36.30
CA GLY A 35 6.75 -25.94 37.34
C GLY A 35 6.33 -26.98 38.36
N GLU A 36 5.12 -26.83 38.89
CA GLU A 36 4.52 -27.75 39.88
C GLU A 36 4.38 -29.18 39.35
N THR A 37 4.02 -29.32 38.07
CA THR A 37 3.88 -30.63 37.40
C THR A 37 5.20 -31.22 36.92
N GLY A 38 6.33 -30.53 37.15
CA GLY A 38 7.67 -31.02 36.84
C GLY A 38 8.09 -30.90 35.38
N HIS A 39 7.26 -30.31 34.52
CA HIS A 39 7.54 -30.10 33.09
C HIS A 39 8.52 -28.94 32.82
N LEU A 40 8.71 -28.04 33.79
CA LEU A 40 9.58 -26.86 33.66
C LEU A 40 10.35 -26.62 34.97
N LYS A 41 11.68 -26.68 34.97
CA LYS A 41 12.45 -26.69 36.24
C LYS A 41 13.41 -25.50 36.40
N GLY A 42 13.56 -25.07 37.65
CA GLY A 42 14.63 -24.21 38.15
C GLY A 42 14.90 -22.96 37.30
N ARG A 43 16.07 -22.94 36.66
CA ARG A 43 16.59 -21.79 35.90
C ARG A 43 15.72 -21.41 34.70
N LEU A 44 15.11 -22.39 34.03
CA LEU A 44 14.24 -22.16 32.88
C LEU A 44 12.93 -21.48 33.28
N LEU A 45 12.32 -21.93 34.39
CA LEU A 45 11.10 -21.31 34.92
C LEU A 45 11.34 -19.85 35.30
N GLN A 46 12.45 -19.58 36.01
CA GLN A 46 12.81 -18.22 36.41
C GLN A 46 13.15 -17.32 35.22
N ARG A 47 13.77 -17.87 34.17
CA ARG A 47 14.01 -17.14 32.91
C ARG A 47 12.70 -16.79 32.23
N ASP A 48 11.79 -17.75 32.09
CA ASP A 48 10.56 -17.58 31.30
C ASP A 48 9.55 -16.69 32.01
N LEU A 49 9.47 -16.73 33.34
CA LEU A 49 8.67 -15.78 34.13
C LEU A 49 9.14 -14.32 33.96
N LYS A 50 10.46 -14.12 33.85
CA LYS A 50 11.09 -12.81 33.64
C LYS A 50 11.11 -12.37 32.17
N SER A 51 10.84 -13.27 31.24
CA SER A 51 10.81 -12.94 29.82
C SER A 51 9.69 -11.93 29.51
N PRO A 52 9.90 -10.94 28.63
CA PRO A 52 8.81 -10.15 28.08
C PRO A 52 7.95 -11.03 27.16
N LEU A 53 6.74 -10.58 26.81
CA LEU A 53 5.87 -11.36 25.90
C LEU A 53 6.48 -11.56 24.51
N GLY A 54 7.46 -10.74 24.09
CA GLY A 54 8.10 -10.85 22.78
C GLY A 54 7.19 -10.50 21.61
N ILE A 55 6.08 -9.80 21.87
CA ILE A 55 5.04 -9.53 20.88
C ILE A 55 5.25 -8.14 20.30
N SER A 56 5.51 -8.09 19.00
CA SER A 56 5.51 -6.84 18.25
C SER A 56 4.07 -6.43 17.94
N ALA A 57 3.65 -5.26 18.41
CA ALA A 57 2.39 -4.63 17.97
C ALA A 57 2.45 -4.12 16.52
N ARG A 58 3.62 -4.21 15.89
CA ARG A 58 3.84 -3.74 14.52
C ARG A 58 3.20 -4.74 13.56
N ILE A 59 2.00 -4.42 13.10
CA ILE A 59 1.41 -5.08 11.93
C ILE A 59 2.36 -4.80 10.76
N PRO A 60 2.95 -5.83 10.14
CA PRO A 60 3.80 -5.63 8.97
C PRO A 60 3.00 -4.88 7.91
N LYS A 61 3.58 -3.80 7.37
CA LYS A 61 2.99 -3.13 6.22
C LYS A 61 3.08 -4.13 5.05
N PRO A 62 1.96 -4.55 4.43
CA PRO A 62 2.07 -5.35 3.23
C PRO A 62 2.81 -4.53 2.16
N PRO A 63 3.65 -5.15 1.32
CA PRO A 63 4.25 -4.46 0.19
C PRO A 63 3.13 -3.89 -0.69
N GLY A 64 3.30 -2.65 -1.14
CA GLY A 64 2.31 -1.95 -1.98
C GLY A 64 0.90 -1.95 -1.38
N PRO A 65 0.63 -1.24 -0.27
CA PRO A 65 -0.67 -1.27 0.38
C PRO A 65 -1.80 -0.69 -0.50
N TYR A 66 -1.48 0.28 -1.36
CA TYR A 66 -2.42 0.81 -2.35
C TYR A 66 -2.76 -0.24 -3.43
N PHE A 67 -1.75 -0.94 -3.95
CA PHE A 67 -1.94 -2.04 -4.90
C PHE A 67 -2.78 -3.16 -4.29
N THR A 68 -2.36 -3.68 -3.13
CA THR A 68 -3.00 -4.83 -2.47
C THR A 68 -4.43 -4.51 -2.05
N SER A 69 -4.70 -3.33 -1.50
CA SER A 69 -6.06 -2.87 -1.20
C SER A 69 -6.94 -2.79 -2.44
N TRP A 70 -6.41 -2.23 -3.54
CA TRP A 70 -7.11 -2.18 -4.81
C TRP A 70 -7.37 -3.58 -5.39
N ALA A 71 -6.39 -4.47 -5.35
CA ALA A 71 -6.51 -5.85 -5.81
C ALA A 71 -7.56 -6.62 -5.01
N ILE A 72 -7.52 -6.57 -3.68
CA ILE A 72 -8.52 -7.22 -2.81
C ILE A 72 -9.93 -6.72 -3.13
N LYS A 73 -10.10 -5.40 -3.30
CA LYS A 73 -11.40 -4.81 -3.65
C LYS A 73 -11.88 -5.24 -5.04
N THR A 74 -10.96 -5.39 -5.98
CA THR A 74 -11.26 -5.75 -7.38
C THR A 74 -11.58 -7.23 -7.53
N ILE A 75 -10.85 -8.11 -6.83
CA ILE A 75 -11.06 -9.56 -6.86
C ILE A 75 -12.36 -9.94 -6.14
N GLY A 76 -12.66 -9.27 -5.02
CA GLY A 76 -13.82 -9.59 -4.19
C GLY A 76 -13.60 -10.85 -3.33
N PRO A 77 -14.68 -11.45 -2.79
CA PRO A 77 -14.59 -12.60 -1.90
C PRO A 77 -14.10 -13.84 -2.64
N LEU A 78 -13.23 -14.61 -1.97
CA LEU A 78 -12.64 -15.85 -2.49
C LEU A 78 -13.10 -17.07 -1.67
N PRO A 79 -13.25 -18.24 -2.30
CA PRO A 79 -13.52 -19.47 -1.59
C PRO A 79 -12.34 -19.87 -0.68
N ALA A 80 -12.63 -20.66 0.36
CA ALA A 80 -11.62 -21.10 1.31
C ALA A 80 -10.52 -21.90 0.60
N GLY A 81 -9.26 -21.54 0.86
CA GLY A 81 -8.09 -22.18 0.25
C GLY A 81 -7.69 -21.64 -1.13
N ALA A 82 -8.43 -20.68 -1.70
CA ALA A 82 -8.02 -20.02 -2.94
C ALA A 82 -6.76 -19.18 -2.75
N SER A 83 -5.90 -19.17 -3.78
CA SER A 83 -4.75 -18.29 -3.89
C SER A 83 -4.85 -17.46 -5.17
N VAL A 84 -4.34 -16.23 -5.12
CA VAL A 84 -4.28 -15.32 -6.26
C VAL A 84 -2.86 -14.82 -6.41
N THR A 85 -2.31 -14.99 -7.61
CA THR A 85 -1.03 -14.40 -8.00
C THR A 85 -1.28 -13.01 -8.57
N LEU A 86 -0.59 -12.02 -8.02
CA LEU A 86 -0.67 -10.64 -8.45
C LEU A 86 0.50 -10.28 -9.37
N THR A 87 0.33 -9.26 -10.20
CA THR A 87 1.38 -8.74 -11.09
C THR A 87 2.35 -7.79 -10.41
N MET A 88 2.02 -7.34 -9.19
CA MET A 88 2.82 -6.39 -8.43
C MET A 88 4.23 -6.94 -8.13
N ASP A 89 5.24 -6.12 -8.40
CA ASP A 89 6.59 -6.31 -7.91
C ASP A 89 6.70 -5.66 -6.52
N PRO A 90 6.95 -6.44 -5.44
CA PRO A 90 7.03 -5.91 -4.09
C PRO A 90 8.14 -4.88 -3.88
N VAL A 91 9.30 -5.09 -4.51
CA VAL A 91 10.48 -4.24 -4.35
C VAL A 91 10.26 -2.92 -5.07
N LEU A 92 9.76 -2.99 -6.30
CA LEU A 92 9.41 -1.80 -7.06
C LEU A 92 8.29 -1.02 -6.37
N SER A 93 7.28 -1.70 -5.84
CA SER A 93 6.18 -1.03 -5.16
C SER A 93 6.62 -0.31 -3.89
N GLU A 94 7.56 -0.88 -3.13
CA GLU A 94 8.15 -0.18 -1.99
C GLU A 94 8.96 1.04 -2.43
N LYS A 95 9.75 0.92 -3.50
CA LYS A 95 10.54 2.02 -4.03
C LYS A 95 9.66 3.18 -4.53
N VAL A 96 8.57 2.87 -5.23
CA VAL A 96 7.61 3.86 -5.72
C VAL A 96 6.92 4.58 -4.56
N ASP A 97 6.48 3.85 -3.54
CA ASP A 97 5.91 4.46 -2.32
C ASP A 97 6.91 5.43 -1.66
N GLN A 98 8.18 5.04 -1.55
CA GLN A 98 9.23 5.87 -0.96
C GLN A 98 9.51 7.14 -1.77
N ILE A 99 9.55 7.03 -3.11
CA ILE A 99 9.76 8.18 -4.00
C ILE A 99 8.59 9.16 -3.88
N VAL A 100 7.35 8.68 -3.99
CA VAL A 100 6.15 9.53 -3.89
C VAL A 100 6.10 10.27 -2.55
N ALA A 101 6.32 9.56 -1.44
CA ALA A 101 6.35 10.17 -0.11
C ALA A 101 7.51 11.17 0.05
N GLY A 102 8.71 10.81 -0.42
CA GLY A 102 9.90 11.66 -0.35
C GLY A 102 9.74 12.97 -1.14
N ASP A 103 9.29 12.86 -2.39
CA ASP A 103 9.10 14.00 -3.29
C ASP A 103 8.01 14.93 -2.76
N LEU A 104 6.87 14.38 -2.30
CA LEU A 104 5.81 15.17 -1.68
C LEU A 104 6.32 15.96 -0.49
N GLN A 105 7.04 15.31 0.44
CA GLN A 105 7.60 15.99 1.61
C GLN A 105 8.61 17.08 1.23
N GLN A 106 9.43 16.83 0.21
CA GLN A 106 10.40 17.82 -0.25
C GLN A 106 9.71 19.05 -0.85
N ILE A 107 8.74 18.84 -1.73
CA ILE A 107 8.02 19.93 -2.40
C ILE A 107 7.14 20.68 -1.40
N ASP A 108 6.45 19.96 -0.51
CA ASP A 108 5.61 20.58 0.53
C ASP A 108 6.43 21.49 1.44
N ARG A 109 7.64 21.12 1.85
CA ARG A 109 8.50 22.01 2.64
C ARG A 109 8.78 23.34 1.94
N ILE A 110 9.00 23.31 0.62
CA ILE A 110 9.24 24.52 -0.17
C ILE A 110 7.97 25.36 -0.25
N ILE A 111 6.83 24.73 -0.57
CA ILE A 111 5.55 25.44 -0.68
C ILE A 111 5.14 26.04 0.65
N GLN A 112 5.21 25.29 1.75
CA GLN A 112 4.83 25.75 3.08
C GLN A 112 5.71 26.91 3.57
N LYS A 113 6.98 26.96 3.16
CA LYS A 113 7.87 28.10 3.45
C LYS A 113 7.39 29.40 2.82
N HIS A 114 6.87 29.34 1.59
CA HIS A 114 6.41 30.53 0.85
C HIS A 114 4.90 30.79 0.96
N HIS A 115 4.13 29.76 1.29
CA HIS A 115 2.67 29.76 1.31
C HIS A 115 2.13 28.84 2.42
N PRO A 116 2.28 29.22 3.70
CA PRO A 116 1.93 28.38 4.85
C PRO A 116 0.42 28.08 4.98
N GLN A 117 -0.43 28.82 4.27
CA GLN A 117 -1.88 28.63 4.28
C GLN A 117 -2.35 27.61 3.24
N LYS A 118 -1.48 27.14 2.34
CA LYS A 118 -1.86 26.14 1.33
C LYS A 118 -1.95 24.77 1.99
N PRO A 119 -2.91 23.92 1.57
CA PRO A 119 -2.95 22.54 2.03
C PRO A 119 -1.72 21.75 1.55
N PRO A 120 -1.37 20.64 2.22
CA PRO A 120 -0.35 19.71 1.73
C PRO A 120 -0.66 19.22 0.33
N LEU A 121 0.40 19.00 -0.46
CA LEU A 121 0.28 18.41 -1.78
C LEU A 121 -0.05 16.93 -1.71
N GLU A 122 -0.56 16.44 -2.83
CA GLU A 122 -0.87 15.04 -3.02
C GLU A 122 -0.40 14.60 -4.40
N ALA A 123 0.06 13.36 -4.48
CA ALA A 123 0.55 12.75 -5.71
C ALA A 123 0.10 11.30 -5.80
N ALA A 124 0.27 10.73 -6.99
CA ALA A 124 0.00 9.33 -7.26
C ALA A 124 0.95 8.84 -8.34
N ALA A 125 1.27 7.55 -8.33
CA ALA A 125 2.13 6.93 -9.32
C ALA A 125 1.61 5.55 -9.70
N ILE A 126 1.75 5.22 -10.99
CA ILE A 126 1.48 3.89 -11.54
C ILE A 126 2.71 3.49 -12.35
N VAL A 127 3.23 2.30 -12.11
CA VAL A 127 4.25 1.68 -12.98
C VAL A 127 3.63 0.48 -13.66
N MET A 128 3.74 0.43 -14.99
CA MET A 128 3.12 -0.61 -15.81
C MET A 128 4.14 -1.21 -16.77
N ASN A 129 3.96 -2.48 -17.10
CA ASN A 129 4.62 -3.10 -18.23
C ASN A 129 3.92 -2.63 -19.53
N PRO A 130 4.62 -1.98 -20.48
CA PRO A 130 3.99 -1.42 -21.68
C PRO A 130 3.53 -2.49 -22.69
N GLN A 131 4.10 -3.69 -22.64
CA GLN A 131 3.74 -4.80 -23.56
C GLN A 131 2.52 -5.56 -23.06
N SER A 132 2.46 -5.86 -21.76
CA SER A 132 1.36 -6.66 -21.18
C SER A 132 0.25 -5.82 -20.54
N GLY A 133 0.49 -4.54 -20.28
CA GLY A 133 -0.41 -3.67 -19.50
C GLY A 133 -0.45 -4.00 -18.00
N ALA A 134 0.39 -4.94 -17.52
CA ALA A 134 0.40 -5.34 -16.12
C ALA A 134 0.86 -4.18 -15.22
N ILE A 135 0.09 -3.87 -14.17
CA ILE A 135 0.49 -2.91 -13.14
C ILE A 135 1.50 -3.60 -12.22
N LEU A 136 2.71 -3.04 -12.14
CA LEU A 136 3.82 -3.57 -11.35
C LEU A 136 3.92 -2.86 -9.99
N ALA A 137 3.58 -1.58 -9.94
CA ALA A 137 3.53 -0.81 -8.71
C ALA A 137 2.43 0.25 -8.77
N LEU A 138 1.80 0.52 -7.64
CA LEU A 138 0.70 1.46 -7.51
C LEU A 138 0.81 2.22 -6.19
N SER A 139 0.94 3.54 -6.27
CA SER A 139 0.96 4.43 -5.10
C SER A 139 -0.11 5.51 -5.25
N GLY A 140 -0.93 5.68 -4.22
CA GLY A 140 -2.09 6.60 -4.22
C GLY A 140 -1.90 7.87 -3.39
N GLY A 141 -0.72 8.09 -2.81
CA GLY A 141 -0.43 9.22 -1.93
C GLY A 141 0.79 9.00 -1.05
N ASP A 142 1.07 9.97 -0.17
CA ASP A 142 2.19 9.94 0.79
C ASP A 142 2.12 8.76 1.77
N SER A 143 0.93 8.51 2.34
CA SER A 143 0.78 7.50 3.39
C SER A 143 -0.57 6.80 3.35
N PHE A 144 -0.56 5.54 2.94
CA PHE A 144 -1.75 4.68 2.96
C PHE A 144 -2.41 4.58 4.34
N ARG A 145 -1.61 4.60 5.41
CA ARG A 145 -2.13 4.49 6.78
C ARG A 145 -2.95 5.70 7.19
N LEU A 146 -2.59 6.89 6.71
CA LEU A 146 -3.28 8.14 7.02
C LEU A 146 -4.41 8.39 6.03
N ALA A 147 -4.17 8.12 4.74
CA ALA A 147 -5.10 8.35 3.65
C ALA A 147 -5.16 7.13 2.71
N PRO A 148 -6.08 6.17 2.95
CA PRO A 148 -6.22 4.97 2.11
C PRO A 148 -6.91 5.26 0.77
N PHE A 149 -7.33 6.50 0.51
CA PHE A 149 -7.90 6.92 -0.77
C PHE A 149 -6.85 6.77 -1.88
N ASN A 150 -7.12 5.89 -2.85
CA ASN A 150 -6.18 5.58 -3.92
C ASN A 150 -6.36 6.55 -5.09
N ARG A 151 -5.56 7.63 -5.11
CA ARG A 151 -5.63 8.66 -6.16
C ARG A 151 -5.28 8.14 -7.54
N ALA A 152 -4.38 7.16 -7.65
CA ALA A 152 -4.00 6.59 -8.94
C ALA A 152 -5.18 5.95 -9.69
N ILE A 153 -6.19 5.46 -8.96
CA ILE A 153 -7.36 4.80 -9.54
C ILE A 153 -8.63 5.65 -9.44
N MET A 154 -8.79 6.39 -8.33
CA MET A 154 -10.07 7.03 -8.00
C MET A 154 -10.10 8.53 -8.33
N ALA A 155 -8.96 9.21 -8.43
CA ALA A 155 -8.94 10.65 -8.63
C ALA A 155 -9.06 10.99 -10.12
N LYS A 156 -10.23 11.47 -10.54
CA LYS A 156 -10.43 12.03 -11.88
C LYS A 156 -9.82 13.44 -11.93
N ARG A 157 -8.90 13.67 -12.86
CA ARG A 157 -8.23 14.97 -13.09
C ARG A 157 -8.23 15.30 -14.59
N GLN A 158 -8.22 16.58 -14.92
CA GLN A 158 -8.01 17.02 -16.28
C GLN A 158 -6.58 16.67 -16.71
N PRO A 159 -6.38 15.96 -17.85
CA PRO A 159 -5.04 15.55 -18.31
C PRO A 159 -4.20 16.71 -18.86
N ALA A 160 -4.83 17.85 -19.18
CA ALA A 160 -4.20 19.01 -19.79
C ALA A 160 -3.37 18.63 -21.04
N SER A 161 -2.18 19.20 -21.20
CA SER A 161 -1.30 18.97 -22.36
C SER A 161 -0.93 17.50 -22.60
N LEU A 162 -1.06 16.60 -21.62
CA LEU A 162 -0.86 15.17 -21.83
C LEU A 162 -1.81 14.59 -22.89
N PHE A 163 -3.00 15.18 -23.04
CA PHE A 163 -3.98 14.73 -24.04
C PHE A 163 -3.56 15.03 -25.48
N LYS A 164 -2.61 15.95 -25.71
CA LYS A 164 -2.16 16.31 -27.07
C LYS A 164 -1.66 15.11 -27.87
N ILE A 165 -1.16 14.07 -27.21
CA ILE A 165 -0.72 12.82 -27.85
C ILE A 165 -1.85 12.20 -28.69
N VAL A 166 -3.11 12.29 -28.25
CA VAL A 166 -4.26 11.68 -28.93
C VAL A 166 -4.48 12.25 -30.35
N PRO A 167 -4.69 13.57 -30.54
CA PRO A 167 -4.85 14.12 -31.89
C PRO A 167 -3.59 13.95 -32.75
N TYR A 168 -2.38 13.98 -32.18
CA TYR A 168 -1.16 13.68 -32.95
C TYR A 168 -1.13 12.25 -33.48
N ILE A 169 -1.49 11.26 -32.67
CA ILE A 169 -1.59 9.86 -33.12
C ILE A 169 -2.63 9.72 -34.23
N VAL A 170 -3.78 10.40 -34.11
CA VAL A 170 -4.82 10.37 -35.15
C VAL A 170 -4.34 11.00 -36.46
N ALA A 171 -3.55 12.07 -36.40
CA ALA A 171 -2.99 12.71 -37.59
C ALA A 171 -1.96 11.81 -38.29
N LEU A 172 -1.10 11.14 -37.51
CA LEU A 172 -0.04 10.25 -38.03
C LEU A 172 -0.57 8.87 -38.46
N ASN A 173 -1.67 8.39 -37.88
CA ASN A 173 -2.23 7.07 -38.14
C ASN A 173 -3.76 7.07 -38.01
N PRO A 174 -4.49 7.53 -39.04
CA PRO A 174 -5.93 7.64 -38.99
C PRO A 174 -6.61 6.27 -38.93
N ARG A 175 -7.70 6.20 -38.16
CA ARG A 175 -8.54 4.99 -38.11
C ARG A 175 -9.19 4.77 -39.48
N GLY A 176 -9.11 3.55 -40.00
CA GLY A 176 -9.72 3.16 -41.29
C GLY A 176 -8.74 2.89 -42.43
N GLY A 177 -7.42 3.01 -42.20
CA GLY A 177 -6.41 2.62 -43.18
C GLY A 177 -6.21 3.59 -44.34
N GLY A 178 -6.76 4.81 -44.24
CA GLY A 178 -6.44 5.90 -45.16
C GLY A 178 -4.99 6.38 -44.99
N PRO A 179 -4.45 7.15 -45.97
CA PRO A 179 -3.14 7.75 -45.84
C PRO A 179 -3.10 8.69 -44.63
N PRO A 180 -1.94 8.82 -43.95
CA PRO A 180 -1.79 9.70 -42.81
C PRO A 180 -2.11 11.17 -43.18
N HIS A 181 -2.78 11.88 -42.28
CA HIS A 181 -3.11 13.30 -42.47
C HIS A 181 -1.88 14.20 -42.34
N ALA A 182 -0.88 13.75 -41.58
CA ALA A 182 0.40 14.43 -41.39
C ALA A 182 1.51 13.40 -41.20
N ASN A 183 2.74 13.83 -41.43
CA ASN A 183 3.96 13.13 -41.04
C ASN A 183 4.77 13.99 -40.04
N ILE A 184 5.93 13.49 -39.59
CA ILE A 184 6.76 14.19 -38.60
C ILE A 184 7.33 15.51 -39.15
N GLU A 185 7.41 15.66 -40.48
CA GLU A 185 7.93 16.84 -41.16
C GLU A 185 6.84 17.88 -41.47
N THR A 186 5.57 17.55 -41.22
CA THR A 186 4.45 18.44 -41.54
C THR A 186 4.53 19.70 -40.69
N VAL A 187 4.67 20.86 -41.35
CA VAL A 187 4.70 22.16 -40.68
C VAL A 187 3.29 22.52 -40.22
N LEU A 188 3.14 22.79 -38.92
CA LEU A 188 1.89 23.23 -38.31
C LEU A 188 1.94 24.74 -38.08
N SER A 189 0.86 25.46 -38.44
CA SER A 189 0.72 26.87 -38.06
C SER A 189 0.59 27.00 -36.55
N ASN A 190 1.27 27.99 -36.00
CA ASN A 190 1.15 28.40 -34.60
C ASN A 190 0.64 29.86 -34.50
N ASP A 191 -0.10 30.28 -35.53
CA ASP A 191 -0.70 31.60 -35.59
C ASP A 191 -1.91 31.67 -34.62
N PRO A 192 -2.30 32.88 -34.16
CA PRO A 192 -3.49 33.04 -33.32
C PRO A 192 -4.75 32.46 -33.98
N ILE A 193 -5.48 31.63 -33.25
CA ILE A 193 -6.74 31.02 -33.70
C ILE A 193 -7.91 31.61 -32.91
N ALA A 194 -8.99 31.94 -33.61
CA ALA A 194 -10.30 32.24 -33.03
C ALA A 194 -11.30 31.19 -33.52
N VAL A 195 -12.03 30.57 -32.58
CA VAL A 195 -13.12 29.65 -32.87
C VAL A 195 -14.41 30.34 -32.42
N THR A 196 -15.18 30.85 -33.38
CA THR A 196 -16.48 31.49 -33.16
C THR A 196 -17.61 30.48 -33.27
#